data_AF-A0A2V9WDI2-F1
#
_entry.id   AF-A0A2V9WDI2-F1
#
_cell.length_a   1.000
_cell.length_b   1.000
_cell.length_c   1.000
_cell.angle_alpha   90.00
_cell.angle_beta   90.00
_cell.angle_gamma   90.00
#
_symmetry.space_group_name_H-M   'P 1'
#
loop_
_entity.id
_entity.type
_entity.pdbx_description
1 polymer ?
#
loop_
_entity_poly.entity_id
_entity_poly.type
_entity_poly.pdbx_seq_one_letter_code
_entity_poly.pdbx_strand_id
1 'polypeptide(L)' 'MAKKAAKNRVAALKNDTDKLLKLSIELKQSVDNSDENVLSLDVIKKAGEIEKLAHSVKEKMKGPN' A
#
# COMPACT_ATOMS: atom_id res chain seq x y z
N MET A 1 22.29 6.56 -17.93
CA MET A 1 21.35 5.49 -17.53
C MET A 1 20.90 5.60 -16.06
N ALA A 2 21.81 5.64 -15.08
CA ALA A 2 21.49 5.60 -13.65
C ALA A 2 20.52 6.71 -13.15
N LYS A 3 20.67 7.95 -13.61
CA LYS A 3 19.79 9.08 -13.23
C LYS A 3 18.32 8.88 -13.65
N LYS A 4 18.09 8.21 -14.79
CA LYS A 4 16.73 7.88 -15.28
C LYS A 4 16.09 6.78 -14.44
N ALA A 5 16.85 5.74 -14.08
CA ALA A 5 16.39 4.67 -13.20
C ALA A 5 16.03 5.19 -11.79
N ALA A 6 16.85 6.06 -11.22
CA ALA A 6 16.56 6.69 -9.92
C ALA A 6 15.28 7.54 -9.96
N LYS A 7 15.08 8.34 -11.02
CA LYS A 7 13.87 9.15 -11.19
C LYS A 7 12.62 8.28 -11.32
N ASN A 8 12.69 7.18 -12.09
CA ASN A 8 11.59 6.23 -12.23
C ASN A 8 11.27 5.53 -10.90
N ARG A 9 12.29 5.18 -10.10
CA ARG A 9 12.10 4.59 -8.76
C ARG A 9 11.35 5.54 -7.83
N VAL A 10 11.74 6.81 -7.78
CA VAL A 10 11.08 7.82 -6.95
C VAL A 10 9.63 8.03 -7.39
N ALA A 11 9.36 8.07 -8.71
CA ALA A 11 8.01 8.19 -9.23
C ALA A 11 7.14 6.96 -8.86
N ALA A 12 7.68 5.75 -9.01
CA ALA A 12 6.99 4.53 -8.61
C ALA A 12 6.69 4.50 -7.10
N LEU A 13 7.67 4.89 -6.28
CA LEU A 13 7.50 4.98 -4.83
C LEU A 13 6.38 5.95 -4.44
N LYS A 14 6.32 7.14 -5.07
CA LYS A 14 5.24 8.11 -4.82
C LYS A 14 3.88 7.51 -5.12
N ASN A 15 3.72 6.92 -6.30
CA ASN A 15 2.45 6.31 -6.71
C ASN A 15 2.04 5.16 -5.78
N ASP A 16 3.00 4.31 -5.38
CA ASP A 16 2.73 3.21 -4.47
C ASP A 16 2.35 3.70 -3.07
N THR A 17 3.00 4.76 -2.57
CA THR A 17 2.65 5.35 -1.26
C THR A 17 1.29 6.06 -1.28
N ASP A 18 0.92 6.71 -2.39
CA ASP A 18 -0.40 7.31 -2.55
C ASP A 18 -1.49 6.24 -2.56
N LYS A 19 -1.25 5.12 -3.25
CA LYS A 19 -2.15 3.96 -3.24
C LYS A 19 -2.24 3.33 -1.84
N LEU A 20 -1.12 3.24 -1.12
CA LEU A 20 -1.09 2.71 0.25
C LEU A 20 -1.93 3.57 1.19
N LEU A 21 -1.81 4.90 1.09
CA LEU A 21 -2.62 5.85 1.85
C LEU A 21 -4.11 5.67 1.55
N LYS A 22 -4.48 5.62 0.26
CA LYS A 22 -5.87 5.43 -0.15
C LYS A 22 -6.46 4.14 0.42
N LEU A 23 -5.78 3.00 0.24
CA LEU A 23 -6.26 1.71 0.76
C LEU A 23 -6.38 1.71 2.28
N SER A 24 -5.43 2.36 2.98
CA SER A 24 -5.47 2.46 4.44
C SER A 24 -6.65 3.28 4.95
N ILE A 25 -6.96 4.39 4.27
CA ILE A 25 -8.16 5.21 4.57
C ILE A 25 -9.42 4.37 4.36
N GLU A 26 -9.52 3.65 3.24
CA GLU A 26 -10.67 2.82 2.95
C GLU A 26 -10.81 1.65 3.94
N LEU A 27 -9.71 1.02 4.34
CA LEU A 27 -9.72 -0.04 5.35
C LEU A 27 -10.24 0.51 6.68
N LYS A 28 -9.74 1.67 7.11
CA LYS A 28 -10.23 2.35 8.31
C LYS A 28 -11.73 2.62 8.21
N GLN A 29 -12.20 3.18 7.10
CA GLN A 29 -13.63 3.43 6.89
C GLN A 29 -14.46 2.14 6.94
N SER A 30 -13.97 1.06 6.34
CA SER A 30 -14.69 -0.22 6.40
C SER A 30 -14.77 -0.75 7.82
N VAL A 31 -13.69 -0.64 8.61
CA VAL A 31 -13.70 -1.05 10.03
C VAL A 31 -14.60 -0.14 10.87
N ASP A 32 -14.52 1.18 10.69
CA ASP A 32 -15.35 2.15 11.41
C ASP A 32 -16.85 1.96 11.14
N ASN A 33 -17.23 1.44 9.96
CA ASN A 33 -18.61 1.13 9.59
C ASN A 33 -19.00 -0.35 9.80
N SER A 34 -18.11 -1.19 10.33
CA SER A 34 -18.40 -2.60 10.61
C SER A 34 -18.76 -2.78 12.09
N ASP A 35 -19.83 -3.51 12.37
CA ASP A 35 -20.17 -3.91 13.74
C ASP A 35 -19.26 -5.05 14.23
N GLU A 36 -19.18 -5.24 15.56
CA GLU A 36 -18.30 -6.20 16.25
C GLU A 36 -18.35 -7.64 15.72
N ASN A 37 -19.43 -8.01 15.02
CA ASN A 37 -19.67 -9.36 14.49
C ASN A 37 -19.47 -9.51 12.98
N VAL A 38 -19.03 -8.47 12.25
CA VAL A 38 -18.93 -8.51 10.78
C VAL A 38 -17.65 -7.84 10.27
N LEU A 39 -16.48 -8.42 10.52
CA LEU A 39 -15.35 -8.17 9.61
C LEU A 39 -15.57 -8.98 8.34
N SER A 40 -16.00 -8.31 7.27
CA SER A 40 -16.24 -8.98 6.00
C SER A 40 -14.95 -9.54 5.41
N LEU A 41 -15.07 -10.60 4.60
CA LEU A 41 -13.95 -11.16 3.84
C LEU A 41 -13.24 -10.11 2.99
N ASP A 42 -13.95 -9.07 2.55
CA ASP A 42 -13.38 -8.00 1.73
C ASP A 42 -12.50 -7.04 2.55
N VAL A 43 -12.82 -6.81 3.82
CA VAL A 43 -11.94 -6.07 4.75
C VAL A 43 -10.61 -6.81 4.94
N ILE A 44 -10.67 -8.13 5.12
CA ILE A 44 -9.49 -8.99 5.28
C ILE A 44 -8.63 -8.98 4.00
N LYS A 45 -9.26 -9.12 2.82
CA LYS A 45 -8.55 -9.03 1.53
C LYS A 45 -7.86 -7.67 1.38
N LYS A 46 -8.55 -6.58 1.72
CA LYS A 46 -7.99 -5.22 1.64
C LYS A 46 -6.79 -5.05 2.56
N ALA A 47 -6.85 -5.57 3.78
CA ALA A 47 -5.70 -5.59 4.68
C ALA A 47 -4.50 -6.36 4.09
N GLY A 48 -4.73 -7.51 3.47
CA GLY A 48 -3.68 -8.28 2.78
C GLY A 48 -3.09 -7.57 1.56
N GLU A 49 -3.88 -6.80 0.81
CA GLU A 49 -3.38 -5.96 -0.28
C GLU A 49 -2.48 -4.82 0.22
N ILE A 50 -2.86 -4.19 1.33
CA ILE A 50 -2.06 -3.16 2.00
C ILE A 50 -0.72 -3.75 2.45
N GLU A 51 -0.72 -4.92 3.08
CA GLU A 51 0.52 -5.59 3.52
C GLU A 51 1.48 -5.84 2.36
N LYS A 52 0.97 -6.41 1.25
CA LYS A 52 1.78 -6.67 0.04
C LYS A 52 2.34 -5.38 -0.55
N LEU A 53 1.54 -4.32 -0.61
CA LEU A 53 1.97 -3.04 -1.15
C LEU A 53 3.01 -2.38 -0.25
N ALA A 54 2.79 -2.37 1.07
CA ALA A 54 3.74 -1.86 2.04
C ALA A 54 5.09 -2.58 1.98
N HIS A 55 5.06 -3.91 1.84
CA HIS A 55 6.26 -4.71 1.63
C HIS A 55 6.98 -4.31 0.33
N SER A 56 6.25 -4.19 -0.78
CA SER A 56 6.84 -3.77 -2.07
C SER A 56 7.47 -2.38 -2.01
N VAL A 57 6.82 -1.41 -1.35
CA VAL A 57 7.34 -0.06 -1.14
C VAL A 57 8.65 -0.12 -0.35
N LYS A 58 8.68 -0.87 0.76
CA LYS A 58 9.88 -1.04 1.59
C LYS A 58 11.05 -1.59 0.77
N GLU A 59 10.83 -2.63 -0.03
CA GLU A 59 11.89 -3.21 -0.87
C GLU A 59 12.36 -2.22 -1.96
N LYS A 60 11.45 -1.47 -2.60
CA LYS A 60 11.82 -0.41 -3.55
C LYS A 60 12.60 0.73 -2.90
N MET A 61 12.34 1.05 -1.63
CA MET A 61 13.05 2.10 -0.88
C MET A 61 14.49 1.72 -0.55
N LYS A 62 14.76 0.45 -0.24
CA LYS A 62 16.13 -0.05 0.01
C LYS A 62 17.06 0.18 -1.19
N GLY A 63 16.49 0.25 -2.40
CA GLY A 63 17.24 0.47 -3.62
C GLY A 63 17.83 -0.83 -4.18
N PRO A 64 18.45 -0.80 -5.37
CA PRO A 64 19.12 -1.96 -5.92
C PRO A 64 20.34 -2.28 -5.05
N ASN A 65 20.42 -3.53 -4.56
CA ASN A 65 21.67 -4.10 -4.04
C ASN A 65 22.69 -4.25 -5.18
#